data_AF-D4X3Z4-F1
#
_entry.id   AF-D4X3Z4-F1
#
_cell.length_a   1.000
_cell.length_b   1.000
_cell.length_c   1.000
_cell.angle_alpha   90.00
_cell.angle_beta   90.00
_cell.angle_gamma   90.00
#
_symmetry.space_group_name_H-M   'P 1'
#
loop_
_entity.id
_entity.type
_entity.pdbx_description
1 polymer ?
#
loop_
_entity_poly.entity_id
_entity_poly.type
_entity_poly.pdbx_seq_one_letter_code
_entity_poly.pdbx_strand_id
1 'polypeptide(L)'
;MSVQHVQAGYLPGLATADVQWQTLSFEQDGQRVDVAVPVLTAPQMQALAQRVRQASARHLKTMTVSEIIDVIDRAITRLLDPDDPYRQQADALLPIVSGYDAQMVRLGLTGFFKTFRAPQLHRFVAEDFANPKVLDGFQPAPKGGAVRAHGPQLLAHSWAGNVPALALWSLVCGLLVKAGNIGKLPSAEPLFAGWFARLLAEVHPPLADCLAVVWWRGAGDEAADALYAQADTVVAYGGNDALHAIQQRLPVTTRFLAHGHKLGVGVVSARALDAQRAPALARRAAWDVMRYDQQGCYSPQLFYVQRGGQVSPRDFAAYLAGELANLQTRFPRRALDLTESAAVAKWRQSIEWQLPPGGRDALLGDPDSAWSVAYFDAAPPLSPTALHRNIAVAAIDTLDQAAALVAGASRYLQTAGVAATPEELYRLADQLGAAGVTRISAIGAMSMPEAGWHHDGRFNLLDLVRMTEIAQSAEAAAEPYAPYEP
;
A
#
# COMPACT_ATOMS: atom_id res chain seq x y z
N MET A 1 -5.96 -24.35 -23.45
CA MET A 1 -5.35 -23.48 -22.42
C MET A 1 -3.95 -23.14 -22.90
N SER A 2 -3.63 -21.87 -23.14
CA SER A 2 -2.25 -21.46 -23.43
C SER A 2 -1.50 -21.34 -22.11
N VAL A 3 -0.33 -21.97 -22.00
CA VAL A 3 0.50 -21.94 -20.79
C VAL A 3 1.71 -21.07 -21.06
N GLN A 4 1.78 -19.93 -20.37
CA GLN A 4 2.92 -19.04 -20.41
C GLN A 4 3.82 -19.29 -19.20
N HIS A 5 5.13 -19.42 -19.42
CA HIS A 5 6.10 -19.57 -18.35
C HIS A 5 6.88 -18.27 -18.17
N VAL A 6 6.96 -17.77 -16.94
CA VAL A 6 7.60 -16.48 -16.62
C VAL A 6 8.52 -16.65 -15.42
N GLN A 7 9.71 -16.03 -15.48
CA GLN A 7 10.66 -16.03 -14.37
C GLN A 7 10.55 -14.72 -13.57
N ALA A 8 10.25 -14.86 -12.29
CA ALA A 8 10.15 -13.77 -11.32
C ALA A 8 11.50 -13.46 -10.65
N GLY A 9 11.52 -12.41 -9.83
CA GLY A 9 12.68 -12.03 -9.02
C GLY A 9 13.79 -11.29 -9.79
N TYR A 10 14.80 -10.89 -9.04
CA TYR A 10 15.97 -10.16 -9.54
C TYR A 10 17.17 -10.45 -8.63
N LEU A 11 18.18 -11.15 -9.17
CA LEU A 11 19.25 -11.76 -8.37
C LEU A 11 20.63 -11.34 -8.90
N PRO A 12 21.07 -10.09 -8.68
CA PRO A 12 22.36 -9.63 -9.18
C PRO A 12 23.51 -10.53 -8.71
N GLY A 13 24.34 -10.94 -9.68
CA GLY A 13 25.53 -11.78 -9.46
C GLY A 13 25.27 -13.21 -8.96
N LEU A 14 24.06 -13.74 -9.14
CA LEU A 14 23.75 -15.16 -9.03
C LEU A 14 23.33 -15.67 -10.41
N ALA A 15 23.97 -16.73 -10.91
CA ALA A 15 23.56 -17.33 -12.17
C ALA A 15 22.25 -18.11 -11.97
N THR A 16 21.36 -18.05 -12.97
CA THR A 16 20.05 -18.73 -12.90
C THR A 16 20.19 -20.25 -12.69
N ALA A 17 21.26 -20.85 -13.20
CA ALA A 17 21.56 -22.28 -13.06
C ALA A 17 21.94 -22.70 -11.62
N ASP A 18 22.41 -21.76 -10.79
CA ASP A 18 22.82 -22.02 -9.41
C ASP A 18 21.67 -21.82 -8.41
N VAL A 19 20.51 -21.38 -8.87
CA VAL A 19 19.35 -21.02 -8.05
C VAL A 19 18.27 -22.08 -8.18
N GLN A 20 17.67 -22.47 -7.07
CA GLN A 20 16.48 -23.33 -7.08
C GLN A 20 15.25 -22.49 -7.42
N TRP A 21 14.32 -23.07 -8.17
CA TRP A 21 13.12 -22.37 -8.62
C TRP A 21 11.87 -23.14 -8.18
N GLN A 22 10.92 -22.43 -7.61
CA GLN A 22 9.59 -22.96 -7.30
C GLN A 22 8.58 -22.39 -8.30
N THR A 23 7.70 -23.23 -8.83
CA THR A 23 6.62 -22.78 -9.72
C THR A 23 5.38 -22.43 -8.92
N LEU A 24 4.84 -21.24 -9.17
CA LEU A 24 3.52 -20.79 -8.73
C LEU A 24 2.61 -20.69 -9.96
N SER A 25 1.47 -21.37 -9.94
CA SER A 25 0.54 -21.41 -11.07
C SER A 25 -0.66 -20.50 -10.84
N PHE A 26 -1.02 -19.72 -11.86
CA PHE A 26 -2.14 -18.80 -11.87
C PHE A 26 -3.01 -19.07 -13.09
N GLU A 27 -4.32 -19.06 -12.91
CA GLU A 27 -5.29 -19.33 -13.97
C GLU A 27 -6.42 -18.31 -13.93
N GLN A 28 -6.71 -17.70 -15.07
CA GLN A 28 -7.84 -16.79 -15.25
C GLN A 28 -8.28 -16.83 -16.72
N ASP A 29 -9.60 -16.86 -16.96
CA ASP A 29 -10.22 -16.78 -18.30
C ASP A 29 -9.62 -17.75 -19.34
N GLY A 30 -9.27 -18.97 -18.92
CA GLY A 30 -8.70 -20.00 -19.79
C GLY A 30 -7.23 -19.78 -20.19
N GLN A 31 -6.56 -18.82 -19.56
CA GLN A 31 -5.12 -18.59 -19.63
C GLN A 31 -4.45 -19.10 -18.36
N ARG A 32 -3.26 -19.68 -18.51
CA ARG A 32 -2.43 -20.12 -17.40
C ARG A 32 -1.06 -19.48 -17.46
N VAL A 33 -0.61 -18.96 -16.33
CA VAL A 33 0.75 -18.43 -16.15
C VAL A 33 1.44 -19.21 -15.05
N ASP A 34 2.52 -19.90 -15.41
CA ASP A 34 3.41 -20.58 -14.47
C ASP A 34 4.60 -19.66 -14.19
N VAL A 35 4.66 -19.14 -12.97
CA VAL A 35 5.69 -18.21 -12.51
C VAL A 35 6.74 -18.95 -11.70
N ALA A 36 7.96 -19.02 -12.23
CA ALA A 36 9.12 -19.53 -11.51
C ALA A 36 9.67 -18.45 -10.57
N VAL A 37 9.58 -18.66 -9.26
CA VAL A 37 10.12 -17.78 -8.22
C VAL A 37 11.42 -18.36 -7.63
N PRO A 38 12.41 -17.51 -7.30
CA PRO A 38 13.70 -18.00 -6.84
C PRO A 38 13.69 -18.38 -5.36
N VAL A 39 14.23 -19.55 -5.05
CA VAL A 39 14.44 -20.08 -3.70
C VAL A 39 15.93 -20.13 -3.45
N LEU A 40 16.39 -19.33 -2.48
CA LEU A 40 17.81 -19.18 -2.17
C LEU A 40 18.16 -19.97 -0.90
N THR A 41 19.35 -20.52 -0.88
CA THR A 41 19.95 -21.06 0.35
C THR A 41 20.45 -19.94 1.26
N ALA A 42 20.67 -20.22 2.55
CA ALA A 42 21.23 -19.24 3.50
C ALA A 42 22.58 -18.64 3.04
N PRO A 43 23.57 -19.40 2.53
CA PRO A 43 24.80 -18.82 2.00
C PRO A 43 24.58 -17.90 0.80
N GLN A 44 23.69 -18.25 -0.13
CA GLN A 44 23.34 -17.40 -1.27
C GLN A 44 22.68 -16.10 -0.81
N MET A 45 21.81 -16.16 0.19
CA MET A 45 21.15 -14.99 0.76
C MET A 45 22.15 -14.06 1.45
N GLN A 46 23.12 -14.59 2.20
CA GLN A 46 24.18 -13.80 2.83
C GLN A 46 25.07 -13.11 1.77
N ALA A 47 25.48 -13.85 0.75
CA ALA A 47 26.29 -13.30 -0.34
C ALA A 47 25.55 -12.17 -1.08
N LEU A 48 24.25 -12.37 -1.35
CA LEU A 48 23.38 -11.37 -1.97
C LEU A 48 23.23 -10.12 -1.10
N ALA A 49 23.00 -10.28 0.20
CA ALA A 49 22.94 -9.18 1.17
C ALA A 49 24.24 -8.36 1.22
N GLN A 50 25.39 -9.03 1.23
CA GLN A 50 26.70 -8.37 1.19
C GLN A 50 26.92 -7.61 -0.11
N ARG A 51 26.58 -8.21 -1.26
CA ARG A 51 26.67 -7.57 -2.58
C ARG A 51 25.82 -6.30 -2.63
N VAL A 52 24.55 -6.39 -2.23
CA VAL A 52 23.62 -5.26 -2.21
C VAL A 52 24.12 -4.14 -1.31
N ARG A 53 24.63 -4.48 -0.11
CA ARG A 53 25.21 -3.51 0.82
C ARG A 53 26.40 -2.77 0.20
N GLN A 54 27.34 -3.50 -0.39
CA GLN A 54 28.56 -2.94 -0.98
C GLN A 54 28.26 -2.08 -2.21
N ALA A 55 27.37 -2.55 -3.09
CA ALA A 55 26.96 -1.81 -4.27
C ALA A 55 26.20 -0.52 -3.90
N SER A 56 25.28 -0.60 -2.94
CA SER A 56 24.57 0.58 -2.42
C SER A 56 25.54 1.62 -1.87
N ALA A 57 26.53 1.20 -1.07
CA ALA A 57 27.55 2.11 -0.55
C ALA A 57 28.39 2.77 -1.64
N ARG A 58 28.70 2.05 -2.72
CA ARG A 58 29.53 2.55 -3.82
C ARG A 58 28.77 3.46 -4.79
N HIS A 59 27.51 3.14 -5.07
CA HIS A 59 26.73 3.75 -6.15
C HIS A 59 25.54 4.55 -5.61
N LEU A 60 24.58 3.92 -4.94
CA LEU A 60 23.35 4.59 -4.54
C LEU A 60 23.56 5.68 -3.46
N LYS A 61 24.42 5.42 -2.47
CA LYS A 61 24.68 6.35 -1.35
C LYS A 61 25.48 7.59 -1.76
N THR A 62 26.11 7.58 -2.93
CA THR A 62 26.90 8.71 -3.45
C THR A 62 26.08 9.64 -4.34
N MET A 63 24.91 9.19 -4.82
CA MET A 63 23.97 10.02 -5.57
C MET A 63 23.28 11.03 -4.66
N THR A 64 22.89 12.17 -5.22
CA THR A 64 21.94 13.10 -4.62
C THR A 64 20.51 12.54 -4.68
N VAL A 65 19.64 12.99 -3.79
CA VAL A 65 18.23 12.57 -3.80
C VAL A 65 17.53 12.98 -5.11
N SER A 66 17.95 14.09 -5.74
CA SER A 66 17.38 14.55 -7.01
C SER A 66 17.78 13.62 -8.18
N GLU A 67 19.04 13.17 -8.24
CA GLU A 67 19.46 12.17 -9.25
C GLU A 67 18.72 10.84 -9.09
N ILE A 68 18.45 10.42 -7.85
CA ILE A 68 17.64 9.23 -7.57
C ILE A 68 16.21 9.42 -8.08
N ILE A 69 15.61 10.59 -7.83
CA ILE A 69 14.28 10.94 -8.34
C ILE A 69 14.25 10.89 -9.86
N ASP A 70 15.25 11.43 -10.56
CA ASP A 70 15.31 11.43 -12.02
C ASP A 70 15.41 10.01 -12.59
N VAL A 71 16.17 9.11 -11.94
CA VAL A 71 16.25 7.70 -12.34
C VAL A 71 14.91 7.00 -12.17
N ILE A 72 14.23 7.22 -11.03
CA ILE A 72 12.90 6.67 -10.80
C ILE A 72 11.90 7.24 -11.83
N ASP A 73 11.91 8.54 -12.11
CA ASP A 73 11.01 9.18 -13.07
C ASP A 73 11.14 8.60 -14.48
N ARG A 74 12.36 8.30 -14.92
CA ARG A 74 12.62 7.65 -16.21
C ARG A 74 12.03 6.25 -16.27
N ALA A 75 12.18 5.45 -15.20
CA ALA A 75 11.57 4.12 -15.10
C ALA A 75 10.03 4.21 -15.07
N ILE A 76 9.47 5.14 -14.30
CA ILE A 76 8.03 5.35 -14.20
C ILE A 76 7.45 5.88 -15.53
N THR A 77 8.18 6.70 -16.26
CA THR A 77 7.78 7.16 -17.60
C THR A 77 7.64 5.99 -18.56
N ARG A 78 8.59 5.05 -18.56
CA ARG A 78 8.48 3.79 -19.33
C ARG A 78 7.25 2.97 -18.89
N LEU A 79 7.00 2.84 -17.59
CA LEU A 79 5.81 2.12 -17.09
C LEU A 79 4.47 2.81 -17.42
N LEU A 80 4.48 4.11 -17.70
CA LEU A 80 3.30 4.86 -18.12
C LEU A 80 3.07 4.81 -19.64
N ASP A 81 4.10 4.51 -20.42
CA ASP A 81 4.04 4.37 -21.87
C ASP A 81 3.35 3.04 -22.25
N PRO A 82 2.17 3.07 -22.91
CA PRO A 82 1.47 1.84 -23.32
C PRO A 82 2.26 0.99 -24.32
N ASP A 83 3.24 1.57 -25.02
CA ASP A 83 4.05 0.87 -26.01
C ASP A 83 5.34 0.27 -25.42
N ASP A 84 5.67 0.58 -24.16
CA ASP A 84 6.85 0.00 -23.49
C ASP A 84 6.66 -1.49 -23.17
N PRO A 85 7.66 -2.35 -23.42
CA PRO A 85 7.56 -3.79 -23.15
C PRO A 85 7.17 -4.15 -21.71
N TYR A 86 7.68 -3.44 -20.71
CA TYR A 86 7.34 -3.71 -19.31
C TYR A 86 5.89 -3.35 -19.01
N ARG A 87 5.38 -2.29 -19.62
CA ARG A 87 3.97 -1.91 -19.46
C ARG A 87 3.05 -2.91 -20.16
N GLN A 88 3.37 -3.33 -21.38
CA GLN A 88 2.61 -4.36 -22.08
C GLN A 88 2.59 -5.69 -21.29
N GLN A 89 3.74 -6.07 -20.73
CA GLN A 89 3.86 -7.25 -19.88
C GLN A 89 3.01 -7.14 -18.60
N ALA A 90 3.04 -5.99 -17.93
CA ALA A 90 2.22 -5.76 -16.73
C ALA A 90 0.73 -5.80 -17.03
N ASP A 91 0.29 -5.15 -18.10
CA ASP A 91 -1.12 -5.14 -18.54
C ASP A 91 -1.61 -6.54 -18.96
N ALA A 92 -0.73 -7.41 -19.46
CA ALA A 92 -1.07 -8.76 -19.87
C ALA A 92 -1.11 -9.76 -18.70
N LEU A 93 -0.13 -9.69 -17.79
CA LEU A 93 0.09 -10.75 -16.80
C LEU A 93 -0.44 -10.45 -15.39
N LEU A 94 -0.43 -9.18 -14.97
CA LEU A 94 -0.92 -8.83 -13.63
C LEU A 94 -2.42 -9.10 -13.43
N PRO A 95 -3.31 -8.93 -14.44
CA PRO A 95 -4.69 -9.38 -14.31
C PRO A 95 -4.75 -10.86 -13.93
N ILE A 96 -4.12 -11.73 -14.73
CA ILE A 96 -4.13 -13.19 -14.54
C ILE A 96 -3.61 -13.60 -13.16
N VAL A 97 -2.48 -13.01 -12.73
CA VAL A 97 -1.84 -13.35 -11.46
C VAL A 97 -2.65 -12.86 -10.26
N SER A 98 -3.24 -11.67 -10.35
CA SER A 98 -4.04 -11.10 -9.26
C SER A 98 -5.50 -11.57 -9.25
N GLY A 99 -5.98 -12.15 -10.34
CA GLY A 99 -7.38 -12.51 -10.55
C GLY A 99 -8.28 -11.32 -10.92
N TYR A 100 -7.76 -10.08 -10.90
CA TYR A 100 -8.58 -8.88 -11.11
C TYR A 100 -8.90 -8.66 -12.60
N ASP A 101 -9.97 -7.92 -12.84
CA ASP A 101 -10.32 -7.44 -14.18
C ASP A 101 -9.16 -6.63 -14.83
N ALA A 102 -8.88 -6.90 -16.11
CA ALA A 102 -7.76 -6.29 -16.81
C ALA A 102 -7.89 -4.76 -16.96
N GLN A 103 -9.09 -4.23 -17.20
CA GLN A 103 -9.31 -2.79 -17.28
C GLN A 103 -9.14 -2.15 -15.90
N MET A 104 -9.60 -2.80 -14.84
CA MET A 104 -9.36 -2.37 -13.46
C MET A 104 -7.87 -2.25 -13.20
N VAL A 105 -7.09 -3.32 -13.45
CA VAL A 105 -5.64 -3.32 -13.25
C VAL A 105 -4.96 -2.21 -14.06
N ARG A 106 -5.25 -2.08 -15.36
CA ARG A 106 -4.66 -1.03 -16.22
C ARG A 106 -4.90 0.39 -15.71
N LEU A 107 -6.14 0.70 -15.33
CA LEU A 107 -6.50 2.00 -14.76
C LEU A 107 -5.80 2.21 -13.40
N GLY A 108 -5.66 1.14 -12.62
CA GLY A 108 -4.95 1.08 -11.34
C GLY A 108 -3.50 1.46 -11.44
N LEU A 109 -2.77 0.72 -12.26
CA LEU A 109 -1.35 0.94 -12.49
C LEU A 109 -1.10 2.35 -13.02
N THR A 110 -1.91 2.82 -13.98
CA THR A 110 -1.75 4.18 -14.53
C THR A 110 -1.92 5.26 -13.46
N GLY A 111 -2.92 5.14 -12.59
CA GLY A 111 -3.13 6.07 -11.48
C GLY A 111 -1.99 6.00 -10.47
N PHE A 112 -1.59 4.79 -10.08
CA PHE A 112 -0.57 4.53 -9.08
C PHE A 112 0.82 5.00 -9.52
N PHE A 113 1.23 4.72 -10.75
CA PHE A 113 2.53 5.14 -11.30
C PHE A 113 2.66 6.65 -11.38
N LYS A 114 1.56 7.39 -11.62
CA LYS A 114 1.59 8.86 -11.60
C LYS A 114 2.01 9.44 -10.25
N THR A 115 1.83 8.70 -9.15
CA THR A 115 2.29 9.10 -7.80
C THR A 115 3.81 9.07 -7.67
N PHE A 116 4.53 8.41 -8.59
CA PHE A 116 5.99 8.28 -8.57
C PHE A 116 6.68 9.07 -9.70
N ARG A 117 5.99 10.01 -10.33
CA ARG A 117 6.62 10.98 -11.24
C ARG A 117 7.44 12.00 -10.44
N ALA A 118 8.46 12.58 -11.05
CA ALA A 118 9.41 13.50 -10.39
C ALA A 118 8.73 14.60 -9.57
N PRO A 119 7.70 15.34 -10.06
CA PRO A 119 7.04 16.36 -9.26
C PRO A 119 6.40 15.80 -7.98
N GLN A 120 5.84 14.61 -8.05
CA GLN A 120 5.25 13.91 -6.92
C GLN A 120 6.32 13.37 -5.96
N LEU A 121 7.42 12.84 -6.46
CA LEU A 121 8.55 12.39 -5.63
C LEU A 121 9.24 13.55 -4.89
N HIS A 122 9.38 14.71 -5.53
CA HIS A 122 9.89 15.89 -4.84
C HIS A 122 8.97 16.34 -3.70
N ARG A 123 7.64 16.33 -3.92
CA ARG A 123 6.65 16.59 -2.85
C ARG A 123 6.76 15.56 -1.74
N PHE A 124 6.92 14.28 -2.11
CA PHE A 124 7.10 13.19 -1.17
C PHE A 124 8.29 13.47 -0.25
N VAL A 125 9.49 13.69 -0.81
CA VAL A 125 10.68 13.94 0.02
C VAL A 125 10.53 15.21 0.86
N ALA A 126 9.90 16.26 0.34
CA ALA A 126 9.69 17.51 1.05
C ALA A 126 8.67 17.41 2.21
N GLU A 127 7.71 16.48 2.12
CA GLU A 127 6.75 16.22 3.20
C GLU A 127 7.46 15.64 4.43
N ASP A 128 8.35 14.69 4.21
CA ASP A 128 9.12 14.03 5.28
C ASP A 128 10.33 14.86 5.74
N PHE A 129 10.93 15.68 4.87
CA PHE A 129 12.11 16.49 5.20
C PHE A 129 11.92 17.95 4.81
N ALA A 130 11.83 18.83 5.81
CA ALA A 130 11.78 20.29 5.59
C ALA A 130 12.96 20.81 4.74
N ASN A 131 14.14 20.20 4.86
CA ASN A 131 15.26 20.39 3.94
C ASN A 131 15.72 19.03 3.38
N PRO A 132 15.28 18.61 2.18
CA PRO A 132 15.66 17.35 1.57
C PRO A 132 17.17 17.10 1.43
N LYS A 133 17.98 18.17 1.37
CA LYS A 133 19.44 18.07 1.21
C LYS A 133 20.14 17.40 2.39
N VAL A 134 19.45 17.21 3.53
CA VAL A 134 19.98 16.40 4.65
C VAL A 134 20.26 14.95 4.24
N LEU A 135 19.62 14.45 3.18
CA LEU A 135 19.92 13.13 2.60
C LEU A 135 21.24 13.13 1.80
N ASP A 136 21.70 14.30 1.34
CA ASP A 136 22.85 14.45 0.45
C ASP A 136 24.14 14.78 1.23
N GLY A 137 24.03 15.53 2.32
CA GLY A 137 25.17 15.91 3.15
C GLY A 137 24.76 16.55 4.47
N PHE A 138 25.75 16.98 5.26
CA PHE A 138 25.49 17.81 6.43
C PHE A 138 24.90 19.15 6.00
N GLN A 139 23.79 19.54 6.61
CA GLN A 139 23.10 20.80 6.39
C GLN A 139 23.03 21.58 7.71
N PRO A 140 23.13 22.92 7.70
CA PRO A 140 22.97 23.72 8.91
C PRO A 140 21.67 23.40 9.66
N ALA A 141 21.75 23.28 10.99
CA ALA A 141 20.60 23.04 11.84
C ALA A 141 20.11 24.34 12.51
N PRO A 142 18.80 24.54 12.75
CA PRO A 142 18.28 25.76 13.40
C PRO A 142 18.85 26.03 14.79
N LYS A 143 19.27 24.98 15.50
CA LYS A 143 19.89 25.05 16.83
C LYS A 143 21.40 25.37 16.81
N GLY A 144 21.97 25.66 15.64
CA GLY A 144 23.42 25.68 15.40
C GLY A 144 23.98 24.29 15.11
N GLY A 145 25.19 24.22 14.54
CA GLY A 145 25.74 22.96 14.05
C GLY A 145 25.17 22.54 12.69
N ALA A 146 25.35 21.26 12.37
CA ALA A 146 24.84 20.67 11.14
C ALA A 146 24.22 19.29 11.37
N VAL A 147 23.33 18.86 10.48
CA VAL A 147 22.62 17.58 10.55
C VAL A 147 22.62 16.88 9.21
N ARG A 148 22.73 15.54 9.23
CA ARG A 148 22.64 14.67 8.07
C ARG A 148 21.76 13.45 8.37
N ALA A 149 20.94 13.06 7.41
CA ALA A 149 20.15 11.84 7.44
C ALA A 149 20.92 10.69 6.76
N HIS A 150 20.87 9.50 7.38
CA HIS A 150 21.45 8.29 6.84
C HIS A 150 20.38 7.19 6.78
N GLY A 151 20.02 6.73 5.59
CA GLY A 151 19.23 5.51 5.45
C GLY A 151 20.04 4.24 5.75
N PRO A 152 19.36 3.10 5.92
CA PRO A 152 19.98 1.83 6.27
C PRO A 152 20.98 1.40 5.19
N GLN A 153 21.99 0.63 5.59
CA GLN A 153 22.90 -0.02 4.66
C GLN A 153 22.16 -1.12 3.89
N LEU A 154 21.29 -1.87 4.60
CA LEU A 154 20.40 -2.87 4.01
C LEU A 154 18.97 -2.75 4.58
N LEU A 155 18.01 -2.55 3.68
CA LEU A 155 16.57 -2.54 3.95
C LEU A 155 15.95 -3.81 3.36
N ALA A 156 15.38 -4.66 4.22
CA ALA A 156 14.62 -5.81 3.77
C ALA A 156 13.12 -5.48 3.72
N HIS A 157 12.44 -6.00 2.68
CA HIS A 157 11.00 -5.84 2.50
C HIS A 157 10.31 -7.19 2.49
N SER A 158 9.12 -7.26 3.08
CA SER A 158 8.18 -8.38 2.91
C SER A 158 6.83 -7.81 2.47
N TRP A 159 6.46 -8.01 1.21
CA TRP A 159 5.27 -7.39 0.63
C TRP A 159 4.04 -8.31 0.69
N ALA A 160 2.87 -7.69 0.73
CA ALA A 160 1.59 -8.35 0.52
C ALA A 160 1.21 -8.29 -0.97
N GLY A 161 0.48 -9.30 -1.46
CA GLY A 161 0.10 -9.43 -2.88
C GLY A 161 -1.38 -9.16 -3.16
N ASN A 162 -2.07 -8.49 -2.25
CA ASN A 162 -3.50 -8.19 -2.33
C ASN A 162 -3.83 -7.05 -3.30
N VAL A 163 -2.87 -6.15 -3.57
CA VAL A 163 -3.01 -5.04 -4.53
C VAL A 163 -1.84 -5.12 -5.53
N PRO A 164 -2.09 -5.01 -6.85
CA PRO A 164 -1.02 -5.07 -7.85
C PRO A 164 0.04 -3.98 -7.64
N ALA A 165 1.31 -4.32 -7.83
CA ALA A 165 2.44 -3.40 -7.75
C ALA A 165 2.67 -2.72 -6.38
N LEU A 166 2.03 -3.22 -5.31
CA LEU A 166 2.12 -2.64 -3.96
C LEU A 166 3.58 -2.47 -3.47
N ALA A 167 4.46 -3.37 -3.89
CA ALA A 167 5.89 -3.34 -3.58
C ALA A 167 6.59 -2.03 -3.96
N LEU A 168 6.09 -1.31 -4.99
CA LEU A 168 6.69 -0.09 -5.50
C LEU A 168 6.84 0.99 -4.42
N TRP A 169 5.85 1.09 -3.52
CA TRP A 169 5.82 2.15 -2.51
C TRP A 169 7.05 2.13 -1.60
N SER A 170 7.24 1.02 -0.86
CA SER A 170 8.36 0.93 0.08
C SER A 170 9.71 0.80 -0.62
N LEU A 171 9.73 0.23 -1.82
CA LEU A 171 10.96 0.14 -2.62
C LEU A 171 11.46 1.53 -3.05
N VAL A 172 10.54 2.39 -3.50
CA VAL A 172 10.86 3.80 -3.78
C VAL A 172 11.29 4.54 -2.52
N CYS A 173 10.59 4.35 -1.38
CA CYS A 173 11.03 4.93 -0.11
C CYS A 173 12.47 4.54 0.24
N GLY A 174 12.81 3.25 0.08
CA GLY A 174 14.15 2.72 0.29
C GLY A 174 15.20 3.36 -0.63
N LEU A 175 14.88 3.53 -1.92
CA LEU A 175 15.75 4.23 -2.87
C LEU A 175 15.97 5.70 -2.48
N LEU A 176 14.92 6.44 -2.11
CA LEU A 176 14.99 7.86 -1.74
C LEU A 176 15.88 8.09 -0.51
N VAL A 177 15.87 7.17 0.46
CA VAL A 177 16.79 7.20 1.62
C VAL A 177 18.13 6.52 1.36
N LYS A 178 18.40 6.13 0.11
CA LYS A 178 19.67 5.55 -0.35
C LYS A 178 20.00 4.22 0.31
N ALA A 179 19.00 3.38 0.54
CA ALA A 179 19.17 2.04 1.10
C ALA A 179 19.49 1.00 0.01
N GLY A 180 20.35 0.03 0.31
CA GLY A 180 20.38 -1.21 -0.48
C GLY A 180 19.13 -2.01 -0.16
N ASN A 181 18.37 -2.46 -1.16
CA ASN A 181 17.07 -3.09 -0.93
C ASN A 181 17.09 -4.58 -1.27
N ILE A 182 16.54 -5.42 -0.39
CA ILE A 182 16.20 -6.80 -0.71
C ILE A 182 14.73 -7.03 -0.39
N GLY A 183 13.94 -7.42 -1.38
CA GLY A 183 12.51 -7.60 -1.22
C GLY A 183 12.05 -9.04 -1.41
N LYS A 184 11.19 -9.50 -0.51
CA LYS A 184 10.51 -10.78 -0.62
C LYS A 184 9.18 -10.62 -1.36
N LEU A 185 9.07 -11.32 -2.49
CA LEU A 185 7.86 -11.40 -3.29
C LEU A 185 6.69 -12.03 -2.52
N PRO A 186 5.47 -11.48 -2.66
CA PRO A 186 4.27 -12.18 -2.25
C PRO A 186 3.94 -13.29 -3.26
N SER A 187 3.47 -14.44 -2.76
CA SER A 187 3.04 -15.53 -3.65
C SER A 187 1.80 -15.17 -4.48
N ALA A 188 1.00 -14.19 -4.06
CA ALA A 188 -0.19 -13.75 -4.78
C ALA A 188 0.12 -12.73 -5.90
N GLU A 189 1.29 -12.08 -5.87
CA GLU A 189 1.75 -11.18 -6.94
C GLU A 189 3.28 -11.24 -7.05
N PRO A 190 3.84 -12.30 -7.64
CA PRO A 190 5.29 -12.52 -7.65
C PRO A 190 6.04 -11.78 -8.78
N LEU A 191 5.43 -10.84 -9.50
CA LEU A 191 5.98 -10.38 -10.78
C LEU A 191 6.58 -8.96 -10.72
N PHE A 192 5.81 -7.99 -10.25
CA PHE A 192 6.07 -6.58 -10.52
C PHE A 192 7.39 -6.08 -9.91
N ALA A 193 7.70 -6.44 -8.67
CA ALA A 193 8.91 -5.96 -8.00
C ALA A 193 10.19 -6.36 -8.74
N GLY A 194 10.24 -7.58 -9.28
CA GLY A 194 11.37 -8.06 -10.08
C GLY A 194 11.52 -7.29 -11.38
N TRP A 195 10.41 -6.99 -12.07
CA TRP A 195 10.42 -6.17 -13.28
C TRP A 195 10.88 -4.75 -13.02
N PHE A 196 10.40 -4.11 -11.96
CA PHE A 196 10.83 -2.76 -11.62
C PHE A 196 12.33 -2.69 -11.28
N ALA A 197 12.87 -3.69 -10.56
CA ALA A 197 14.30 -3.77 -10.30
C ALA A 197 15.13 -3.92 -11.60
N ARG A 198 14.69 -4.78 -12.53
CA ARG A 198 15.33 -4.92 -13.86
C ARG A 198 15.27 -3.63 -14.66
N LEU A 199 14.11 -2.98 -14.68
CA LEU A 199 13.90 -1.71 -15.37
C LEU A 199 14.79 -0.60 -14.82
N LEU A 200 14.95 -0.50 -13.49
CA LEU A 200 15.88 0.45 -12.88
C LEU A 200 17.33 0.17 -13.30
N ALA A 201 17.74 -1.10 -13.33
CA ALA A 201 19.07 -1.50 -13.79
C ALA A 201 19.30 -1.16 -15.27
N GLU A 202 18.29 -1.26 -16.13
CA GLU A 202 18.39 -0.84 -17.53
C GLU A 202 18.49 0.69 -17.67
N VAL A 203 17.66 1.43 -16.92
CA VAL A 203 17.61 2.90 -16.96
C VAL A 203 18.88 3.52 -16.38
N HIS A 204 19.43 2.92 -15.32
CA HIS A 204 20.64 3.35 -14.65
C HIS A 204 21.46 2.14 -14.15
N PRO A 205 22.37 1.59 -15.00
CA PRO A 205 23.17 0.39 -14.70
C PRO A 205 23.92 0.37 -13.36
N PRO A 206 24.44 1.48 -12.82
CA PRO A 206 25.07 1.49 -11.49
C PRO A 206 24.18 0.98 -10.35
N LEU A 207 22.84 0.99 -10.50
CA LEU A 207 21.91 0.46 -9.50
C LEU A 207 21.63 -1.03 -9.62
N ALA A 208 22.15 -1.71 -10.65
CA ALA A 208 21.88 -3.13 -10.88
C ALA A 208 22.15 -3.99 -9.64
N ASP A 209 23.29 -3.77 -8.98
CA ASP A 209 23.65 -4.56 -7.80
C ASP A 209 23.11 -3.97 -6.49
N CYS A 210 22.39 -2.83 -6.51
CA CYS A 210 21.86 -2.17 -5.32
C CYS A 210 20.51 -2.73 -4.83
N LEU A 211 19.92 -3.64 -5.60
CA LEU A 211 18.58 -4.17 -5.40
C LEU A 211 18.57 -5.68 -5.61
N ALA A 212 17.83 -6.42 -4.80
CA ALA A 212 17.49 -7.81 -5.12
C ALA A 212 16.04 -8.13 -4.75
N VAL A 213 15.46 -9.07 -5.48
CA VAL A 213 14.08 -9.52 -5.30
C VAL A 213 14.08 -11.04 -5.28
N VAL A 214 13.69 -11.59 -4.13
CA VAL A 214 13.78 -13.01 -3.76
C VAL A 214 12.41 -13.54 -3.36
N TRP A 215 12.28 -14.85 -3.13
CA TRP A 215 11.04 -15.45 -2.64
C TRP A 215 11.31 -16.57 -1.62
N TRP A 216 10.38 -16.70 -0.68
CA TRP A 216 10.22 -17.87 0.20
C TRP A 216 8.77 -17.95 0.68
N ARG A 217 8.38 -19.12 1.17
CA ARG A 217 7.01 -19.35 1.66
C ARG A 217 6.85 -18.92 3.12
N GLY A 218 5.70 -18.32 3.43
CA GLY A 218 5.33 -17.95 4.81
C GLY A 218 6.27 -16.91 5.43
N ALA A 219 6.55 -17.07 6.72
CA ALA A 219 7.37 -16.16 7.52
C ALA A 219 8.89 -16.35 7.32
N GLY A 220 9.30 -17.44 6.66
CA GLY A 220 10.72 -17.73 6.38
C GLY A 220 11.19 -19.11 6.83
N ASP A 221 12.43 -19.40 6.47
CA ASP A 221 13.25 -20.52 6.94
C ASP A 221 14.67 -19.99 7.26
N GLU A 222 15.65 -20.87 7.38
CA GLU A 222 17.04 -20.48 7.65
C GLU A 222 17.59 -19.45 6.64
N ALA A 223 17.11 -19.44 5.39
CA ALA A 223 17.54 -18.44 4.41
C ALA A 223 16.95 -17.06 4.70
N ALA A 224 15.70 -16.99 5.16
CA ALA A 224 15.10 -15.74 5.61
C ALA A 224 15.83 -15.19 6.85
N ASP A 225 16.18 -16.06 7.81
CA ASP A 225 16.95 -15.65 9.00
C ASP A 225 18.32 -15.10 8.63
N ALA A 226 18.96 -15.72 7.63
CA ALA A 226 20.22 -15.25 7.10
C ALA A 226 20.13 -13.84 6.49
N LEU A 227 19.01 -13.47 5.86
CA LEU A 227 18.76 -12.09 5.43
C LEU A 227 18.47 -11.16 6.61
N TYR A 228 17.57 -11.56 7.51
CA TYR A 228 17.17 -10.74 8.66
C TYR A 228 18.35 -10.41 9.57
N ALA A 229 19.29 -11.34 9.75
CA ALA A 229 20.53 -11.10 10.49
C ALA A 229 21.43 -10.02 9.85
N GLN A 230 21.24 -9.70 8.57
CA GLN A 230 21.98 -8.67 7.84
C GLN A 230 21.22 -7.35 7.74
N ALA A 231 19.90 -7.34 7.87
CA ALA A 231 19.09 -6.16 7.64
C ALA A 231 19.20 -5.18 8.82
N ASP A 232 19.41 -3.88 8.54
CA ASP A 232 19.34 -2.85 9.59
C ASP A 232 17.89 -2.50 9.90
N THR A 233 17.02 -2.62 8.90
CA THR A 233 15.59 -2.34 8.98
C THR A 233 14.81 -3.33 8.13
N VAL A 234 13.65 -3.75 8.64
CA VAL A 234 12.69 -4.60 7.92
C VAL A 234 11.36 -3.87 7.84
N VAL A 235 10.84 -3.70 6.62
CA VAL A 235 9.48 -3.24 6.36
C VAL A 235 8.64 -4.43 5.93
N ALA A 236 7.52 -4.68 6.61
CA ALA A 236 6.65 -5.80 6.27
C ALA A 236 5.18 -5.38 6.17
N TYR A 237 4.49 -5.92 5.18
CA TYR A 237 3.06 -5.76 4.93
C TYR A 237 2.39 -7.12 5.03
N GLY A 238 1.30 -7.21 5.80
CA GLY A 238 0.53 -8.44 5.88
C GLY A 238 -0.38 -8.53 7.09
N GLY A 239 -0.96 -9.70 7.29
CA GLY A 239 -1.77 -9.96 8.47
C GLY A 239 -0.96 -10.01 9.76
N ASN A 240 -1.61 -9.72 10.89
CA ASN A 240 -0.96 -9.61 12.18
C ASN A 240 -0.19 -10.88 12.57
N ASP A 241 -0.71 -12.07 12.25
CA ASP A 241 -0.02 -13.34 12.52
C ASP A 241 1.27 -13.48 11.71
N ALA A 242 1.25 -13.08 10.44
CA ALA A 242 2.43 -13.09 9.59
C ALA A 242 3.48 -12.07 10.07
N LEU A 243 3.04 -10.87 10.48
CA LEU A 243 3.91 -9.85 11.03
C LEU A 243 4.52 -10.28 12.37
N HIS A 244 3.74 -10.93 13.22
CA HIS A 244 4.23 -11.50 14.48
C HIS A 244 5.27 -12.59 14.22
N ALA A 245 5.01 -13.49 13.27
CA ALA A 245 5.95 -14.54 12.89
C ALA A 245 7.25 -13.98 12.30
N ILE A 246 7.20 -12.88 11.54
CA ILE A 246 8.41 -12.16 11.09
C ILE A 246 9.14 -11.58 12.31
N GLN A 247 8.43 -10.86 13.18
CA GLN A 247 9.00 -10.19 14.36
C GLN A 247 9.78 -11.16 15.25
N GLN A 248 9.28 -12.38 15.47
CA GLN A 248 9.93 -13.41 16.28
C GLN A 248 11.29 -13.87 15.74
N ARG A 249 11.57 -13.63 14.45
CA ARG A 249 12.82 -14.04 13.77
C ARG A 249 13.83 -12.91 13.68
N LEU A 250 13.40 -11.67 13.94
CA LEU A 250 14.27 -10.51 13.82
C LEU A 250 15.23 -10.44 15.01
N PRO A 251 16.52 -10.15 14.77
CA PRO A 251 17.41 -9.74 15.85
C PRO A 251 16.84 -8.54 16.61
N VAL A 252 17.05 -8.49 17.93
CA VAL A 252 16.57 -7.38 18.78
C VAL A 252 17.09 -6.00 18.34
N THR A 253 18.20 -5.96 17.61
CA THR A 253 18.82 -4.75 17.06
C THR A 253 18.18 -4.26 15.76
N THR A 254 17.31 -5.07 15.14
CA THR A 254 16.71 -4.76 13.84
C THR A 254 15.48 -3.89 14.02
N ARG A 255 15.45 -2.74 13.33
CA ARG A 255 14.25 -1.90 13.33
C ARG A 255 13.15 -2.56 12.50
N PHE A 256 11.97 -2.78 13.08
CA PHE A 256 10.84 -3.40 12.40
C PHE A 256 9.71 -2.39 12.17
N LEU A 257 9.33 -2.19 10.91
CA LEU A 257 8.22 -1.34 10.48
C LEU A 257 7.10 -2.24 9.94
N ALA A 258 6.11 -2.51 10.78
CA ALA A 258 5.04 -3.46 10.51
C ALA A 258 3.75 -2.75 10.07
N HIS A 259 3.26 -3.07 8.88
CA HIS A 259 2.01 -2.57 8.32
C HIS A 259 0.97 -3.69 8.30
N GLY A 260 0.16 -3.71 9.37
CA GLY A 260 -0.91 -4.68 9.59
C GLY A 260 -2.19 -4.40 8.83
N HIS A 261 -3.21 -5.20 9.12
CA HIS A 261 -4.56 -4.95 8.60
C HIS A 261 -5.10 -3.60 9.05
N LYS A 262 -5.82 -2.94 8.15
CA LYS A 262 -6.48 -1.66 8.39
C LYS A 262 -7.92 -1.67 7.91
N LEU A 263 -8.71 -0.76 8.45
CA LEU A 263 -10.12 -0.56 8.15
C LEU A 263 -10.32 0.88 7.66
N GLY A 264 -10.98 0.98 6.50
CA GLY A 264 -11.54 2.22 6.01
C GLY A 264 -13.01 2.37 6.38
N VAL A 265 -13.47 3.61 6.47
CA VAL A 265 -14.88 3.95 6.74
C VAL A 265 -15.29 5.14 5.88
N GLY A 266 -16.57 5.24 5.52
CA GLY A 266 -17.14 6.44 4.92
C GLY A 266 -18.07 7.18 5.87
N VAL A 267 -18.09 8.51 5.81
CA VAL A 267 -19.01 9.36 6.58
C VAL A 267 -19.68 10.37 5.63
N VAL A 268 -21.00 10.36 5.60
CA VAL A 268 -21.80 11.18 4.67
C VAL A 268 -22.75 12.08 5.44
N SER A 269 -22.57 13.40 5.29
CA SER A 269 -23.47 14.42 5.85
C SER A 269 -24.80 14.46 5.09
N ALA A 270 -25.86 14.80 5.82
CA ALA A 270 -27.17 15.08 5.25
C ALA A 270 -27.12 16.22 4.22
N ARG A 271 -26.14 17.13 4.34
CA ARG A 271 -25.89 18.22 3.38
C ARG A 271 -25.41 17.73 2.02
N ALA A 272 -24.89 16.50 1.93
CA ALA A 272 -24.48 15.86 0.67
C ALA A 272 -25.59 15.00 0.05
N LEU A 273 -26.74 14.84 0.72
CA LEU A 273 -27.83 13.93 0.35
C LEU A 273 -29.03 14.66 -0.24
N ASP A 274 -28.83 15.32 -1.38
CA ASP A 274 -29.93 15.80 -2.22
C ASP A 274 -30.11 14.98 -3.49
N ALA A 275 -31.20 15.22 -4.21
CA ALA A 275 -31.58 14.47 -5.40
C ALA A 275 -30.51 14.50 -6.52
N GLN A 276 -29.65 15.53 -6.57
CA GLN A 276 -28.62 15.68 -7.59
C GLN A 276 -27.27 15.07 -7.13
N ARG A 277 -26.88 15.32 -5.88
CA ARG A 277 -25.56 14.97 -5.35
C ARG A 277 -25.50 13.53 -4.85
N ALA A 278 -26.58 12.99 -4.29
CA ALA A 278 -26.56 11.66 -3.69
C ALA A 278 -26.25 10.53 -4.70
N PRO A 279 -26.83 10.48 -5.92
CA PRO A 279 -26.50 9.44 -6.89
C PRO A 279 -25.04 9.50 -7.34
N ALA A 280 -24.52 10.71 -7.59
CA ALA A 280 -23.11 10.90 -7.96
C ALA A 280 -22.16 10.51 -6.82
N LEU A 281 -22.54 10.79 -5.56
CA LEU A 281 -21.78 10.39 -4.39
C LEU A 281 -21.80 8.86 -4.21
N ALA A 282 -22.96 8.21 -4.39
CA ALA A 282 -23.08 6.76 -4.32
C ALA A 282 -22.21 6.06 -5.38
N ARG A 283 -22.13 6.62 -6.61
CA ARG A 283 -21.20 6.15 -7.64
C ARG A 283 -19.74 6.22 -7.20
N ARG A 284 -19.34 7.32 -6.56
CA ARG A 284 -17.98 7.46 -6.01
C ARG A 284 -17.70 6.50 -4.85
N ALA A 285 -18.68 6.28 -3.98
CA ALA A 285 -18.58 5.28 -2.92
C ALA A 285 -18.46 3.86 -3.49
N ALA A 286 -19.25 3.53 -4.52
CA ALA A 286 -19.18 2.26 -5.23
C ALA A 286 -17.80 2.05 -5.88
N TRP A 287 -17.17 3.12 -6.38
CA TRP A 287 -15.81 3.07 -6.90
C TRP A 287 -14.78 2.69 -5.85
N ASP A 288 -14.83 3.29 -4.66
CA ASP A 288 -13.95 2.94 -3.54
C ASP A 288 -14.14 1.50 -3.06
N VAL A 289 -15.37 0.97 -3.15
CA VAL A 289 -15.68 -0.44 -2.83
C VAL A 289 -15.19 -1.39 -3.91
N MET A 290 -15.46 -1.10 -5.19
CA MET A 290 -15.12 -1.98 -6.30
C MET A 290 -13.61 -2.14 -6.47
N ARG A 291 -12.84 -1.08 -6.17
CA ARG A 291 -11.41 -1.04 -6.45
C ARG A 291 -10.66 -2.16 -5.74
N TYR A 292 -10.07 -3.05 -6.53
CA TYR A 292 -9.39 -4.25 -6.06
C TYR A 292 -10.25 -5.07 -5.08
N ASP A 293 -11.57 -5.08 -5.31
CA ASP A 293 -12.55 -5.85 -4.54
C ASP A 293 -12.44 -5.63 -3.01
N GLN A 294 -12.21 -4.39 -2.58
CA GLN A 294 -11.99 -3.95 -1.19
C GLN A 294 -10.72 -4.50 -0.51
N GLN A 295 -9.77 -5.05 -1.26
CA GLN A 295 -8.59 -5.68 -0.68
C GLN A 295 -7.53 -4.67 -0.21
N GLY A 296 -7.64 -3.39 -0.57
CA GLY A 296 -6.73 -2.33 -0.10
C GLY A 296 -6.96 -1.97 1.37
N CYS A 297 -5.89 -1.60 2.09
CA CYS A 297 -5.93 -1.16 3.50
C CYS A 297 -6.80 0.09 3.74
N TYR A 298 -6.99 0.89 2.70
CA TYR A 298 -7.84 2.08 2.68
C TYR A 298 -9.33 1.79 2.41
N SER A 299 -9.69 0.56 2.05
CA SER A 299 -11.03 0.27 1.49
C SER A 299 -12.11 0.40 2.55
N PRO A 300 -13.26 1.03 2.22
CA PRO A 300 -14.35 1.17 3.17
C PRO A 300 -14.95 -0.19 3.51
N GLN A 301 -15.21 -0.39 4.81
CA GLN A 301 -15.96 -1.52 5.35
C GLN A 301 -17.41 -1.12 5.66
N LEU A 302 -17.63 0.16 5.94
CA LEU A 302 -18.94 0.69 6.29
C LEU A 302 -19.04 2.17 5.91
N PHE A 303 -20.23 2.60 5.48
CA PHE A 303 -20.59 4.01 5.31
C PHE A 303 -21.60 4.44 6.38
N TYR A 304 -21.23 5.38 7.25
CA TYR A 304 -22.15 6.06 8.16
C TYR A 304 -22.80 7.24 7.44
N VAL A 305 -24.13 7.20 7.31
CA VAL A 305 -24.89 8.14 6.48
C VAL A 305 -25.91 8.88 7.34
N GLN A 306 -25.79 10.20 7.40
CA GLN A 306 -26.61 11.03 8.28
C GLN A 306 -28.05 11.15 7.77
N ARG A 307 -29.02 11.05 8.69
CA ARG A 307 -30.44 11.35 8.44
C ARG A 307 -30.70 12.85 8.22
N GLY A 308 -31.85 13.14 7.61
CA GLY A 308 -32.33 14.51 7.41
C GLY A 308 -31.89 15.16 6.08
N GLY A 309 -31.33 14.38 5.15
CA GLY A 309 -31.20 14.75 3.74
C GLY A 309 -32.52 14.53 2.98
N GLN A 310 -32.60 15.04 1.75
CA GLN A 310 -33.73 14.73 0.85
C GLN A 310 -33.71 13.25 0.42
N VAL A 311 -32.51 12.68 0.29
CA VAL A 311 -32.29 11.25 0.06
C VAL A 311 -32.01 10.59 1.40
N SER A 312 -32.78 9.55 1.73
CA SER A 312 -32.59 8.85 3.00
C SER A 312 -31.31 7.98 2.98
N PRO A 313 -30.74 7.63 4.15
CA PRO A 313 -29.65 6.65 4.22
C PRO A 313 -29.96 5.32 3.52
N ARG A 314 -31.21 4.87 3.58
CA ARG A 314 -31.67 3.65 2.90
C ARG A 314 -31.67 3.80 1.38
N ASP A 315 -32.13 4.93 0.88
CA ASP A 315 -32.10 5.23 -0.57
C ASP A 315 -30.65 5.39 -1.06
N PHE A 316 -29.77 5.97 -0.26
CA PHE A 316 -28.34 6.01 -0.55
C PHE A 316 -27.75 4.59 -0.65
N ALA A 317 -28.12 3.67 0.24
CA ALA A 317 -27.72 2.27 0.15
C ALA A 317 -28.25 1.59 -1.13
N ALA A 318 -29.48 1.92 -1.56
CA ALA A 318 -30.04 1.44 -2.82
C ALA A 318 -29.28 2.00 -4.05
N TYR A 319 -28.90 3.28 -4.04
CA TYR A 319 -28.05 3.85 -5.09
C TYR A 319 -26.67 3.19 -5.12
N LEU A 320 -26.06 2.95 -3.95
CA LEU A 320 -24.79 2.25 -3.85
C LEU A 320 -24.89 0.83 -4.43
N ALA A 321 -25.95 0.09 -4.11
CA ALA A 321 -26.22 -1.24 -4.65
C ALA A 321 -26.36 -1.22 -6.18
N GLY A 322 -27.15 -0.28 -6.73
CA GLY A 322 -27.32 -0.12 -8.18
C GLY A 322 -26.01 0.21 -8.89
N GLU A 323 -25.17 1.09 -8.31
CA GLU A 323 -23.86 1.42 -8.88
C GLU A 323 -22.86 0.25 -8.77
N LEU A 324 -22.91 -0.56 -7.70
CA LEU A 324 -22.12 -1.80 -7.61
C LEU A 324 -22.57 -2.84 -8.66
N ALA A 325 -23.87 -2.95 -8.93
CA ALA A 325 -24.39 -3.79 -10.01
C ALA A 325 -23.84 -3.33 -11.38
N ASN A 326 -23.89 -2.02 -11.65
CA ASN A 326 -23.34 -1.45 -12.87
C ASN A 326 -21.83 -1.71 -12.98
N LEU A 327 -21.07 -1.48 -11.91
CA LEU A 327 -19.63 -1.73 -11.89
C LEU A 327 -19.29 -3.22 -12.04
N GLN A 328 -20.11 -4.14 -11.53
CA GLN A 328 -19.92 -5.57 -11.73
C GLN A 328 -20.00 -5.97 -13.21
N THR A 329 -20.85 -5.32 -14.00
CA THR A 329 -20.91 -5.59 -15.46
C THR A 329 -19.65 -5.12 -16.19
N ARG A 330 -19.03 -4.02 -15.72
CA ARG A 330 -17.86 -3.41 -16.37
C ARG A 330 -16.52 -3.97 -15.88
N PHE A 331 -16.45 -4.29 -14.59
CA PHE A 331 -15.27 -4.81 -13.92
C PHE A 331 -15.69 -6.04 -13.12
N PRO A 332 -15.83 -7.21 -13.75
CA PRO A 332 -16.23 -8.42 -13.03
C PRO A 332 -15.33 -8.66 -11.82
N ARG A 333 -15.92 -8.95 -10.66
CA ARG A 333 -15.17 -9.38 -9.47
C ARG A 333 -14.39 -10.66 -9.80
N ARG A 334 -13.19 -10.78 -9.23
CA ARG A 334 -12.43 -12.02 -9.33
C ARG A 334 -13.18 -13.23 -8.76
N ALA A 335 -12.83 -14.41 -9.24
CA ALA A 335 -13.23 -15.66 -8.61
C ALA A 335 -12.69 -15.73 -7.18
N LEU A 336 -13.51 -16.28 -6.29
CA LEU A 336 -13.16 -16.48 -4.88
C LEU A 336 -12.71 -17.92 -4.67
N ASP A 337 -11.71 -18.11 -3.82
CA ASP A 337 -11.42 -19.44 -3.33
C ASP A 337 -12.49 -19.93 -2.34
N LEU A 338 -12.35 -21.17 -1.85
CA LEU A 338 -13.32 -21.78 -0.94
C LEU A 338 -13.40 -21.02 0.40
N THR A 339 -12.28 -20.55 0.93
CA THR A 339 -12.21 -19.83 2.21
C THR A 339 -12.86 -18.45 2.08
N GLU A 340 -12.58 -17.73 1.00
CA GLU A 340 -13.17 -16.45 0.67
C GLU A 340 -14.68 -16.58 0.44
N SER A 341 -15.11 -17.58 -0.33
CA SER A 341 -16.52 -17.86 -0.58
C SER A 341 -17.28 -18.18 0.72
N ALA A 342 -16.69 -19.00 1.59
CA ALA A 342 -17.26 -19.33 2.89
C ALA A 342 -17.33 -18.09 3.81
N ALA A 343 -16.34 -17.20 3.78
CA ALA A 343 -16.34 -15.96 4.54
C ALA A 343 -17.46 -15.01 4.08
N VAL A 344 -17.66 -14.86 2.76
CA VAL A 344 -18.77 -14.07 2.20
C VAL A 344 -20.12 -14.66 2.59
N ALA A 345 -20.31 -15.98 2.43
CA ALA A 345 -21.55 -16.65 2.80
C ALA A 345 -21.86 -16.49 4.29
N LYS A 346 -20.86 -16.70 5.17
CA LYS A 346 -20.99 -16.52 6.61
C LYS A 346 -21.37 -15.10 6.99
N TRP A 347 -20.74 -14.09 6.37
CA TRP A 347 -21.06 -12.70 6.64
C TRP A 347 -22.51 -12.38 6.22
N ARG A 348 -22.92 -12.76 5.01
CA ARG A 348 -24.30 -12.57 4.52
C ARG A 348 -25.33 -13.24 5.44
N GLN A 349 -25.12 -14.50 5.79
CA GLN A 349 -26.00 -15.25 6.69
C GLN A 349 -26.10 -14.59 8.08
N SER A 350 -24.99 -14.06 8.60
CA SER A 350 -25.00 -13.34 9.87
C SER A 350 -25.85 -12.07 9.84
N ILE A 351 -25.92 -11.40 8.68
CA ILE A 351 -26.79 -10.22 8.49
C ILE A 351 -28.25 -10.68 8.37
N GLU A 352 -28.54 -11.69 7.55
CA GLU A 352 -29.90 -12.22 7.37
C GLU A 352 -30.55 -12.67 8.69
N TRP A 353 -29.77 -13.27 9.60
CA TRP A 353 -30.25 -13.63 10.94
C TRP A 353 -30.54 -12.45 11.86
N GLN A 354 -29.97 -11.28 11.59
CA GLN A 354 -30.21 -10.05 12.34
C GLN A 354 -31.39 -9.24 11.78
N LEU A 355 -31.83 -9.50 10.54
CA LEU A 355 -32.93 -8.77 9.92
C LEU A 355 -34.26 -9.08 10.64
N PRO A 356 -34.89 -8.09 11.31
CA PRO A 356 -36.17 -8.32 11.95
C PRO A 356 -37.28 -8.46 10.89
N PRO A 357 -38.28 -9.35 11.08
CA PRO A 357 -39.46 -9.41 10.22
C PRO A 357 -40.17 -8.05 10.18
N GLY A 358 -40.33 -7.46 8.99
CA GLY A 358 -40.91 -6.12 8.83
C GLY A 358 -40.02 -4.96 9.32
N GLY A 359 -38.75 -5.24 9.61
CA GLY A 359 -37.75 -4.26 10.03
C GLY A 359 -37.34 -3.29 8.92
N ARG A 360 -36.60 -2.24 9.31
CA ARG A 360 -36.04 -1.24 8.39
C ARG A 360 -34.70 -1.66 7.79
N ASP A 361 -33.99 -2.54 8.48
CA ASP A 361 -32.72 -3.12 8.03
C ASP A 361 -32.95 -3.98 6.79
N ALA A 362 -31.93 -4.08 5.92
CA ALA A 362 -32.04 -4.83 4.68
C ALA A 362 -30.70 -5.37 4.22
N LEU A 363 -30.73 -6.50 3.50
CA LEU A 363 -29.60 -6.97 2.70
C LEU A 363 -29.98 -6.83 1.22
N LEU A 364 -29.23 -6.00 0.49
CA LEU A 364 -29.41 -5.75 -0.94
C LEU A 364 -28.42 -6.59 -1.74
N GLY A 365 -28.89 -7.18 -2.84
CA GLY A 365 -28.12 -8.06 -3.71
C GLY A 365 -28.47 -9.53 -3.50
N ASP A 366 -28.84 -10.20 -4.59
CA ASP A 366 -29.22 -11.62 -4.60
C ASP A 366 -28.06 -12.51 -4.11
N PRO A 367 -28.33 -13.74 -3.63
CA PRO A 367 -27.29 -14.66 -3.18
C PRO A 367 -26.16 -14.90 -4.19
N ASP A 368 -26.49 -14.87 -5.49
CA ASP A 368 -25.54 -15.08 -6.59
C ASP A 368 -24.84 -13.79 -7.04
N SER A 369 -25.18 -12.64 -6.46
CA SER A 369 -24.53 -11.37 -6.78
C SER A 369 -23.08 -11.38 -6.26
N ALA A 370 -22.16 -10.89 -7.09
CA ALA A 370 -20.75 -10.72 -6.71
C ALA A 370 -20.49 -9.53 -5.77
N TRP A 371 -21.55 -8.93 -5.22
CA TRP A 371 -21.54 -7.79 -4.32
C TRP A 371 -22.76 -7.89 -3.39
N SER A 372 -22.67 -7.24 -2.23
CA SER A 372 -23.79 -7.14 -1.28
C SER A 372 -23.75 -5.81 -0.54
N VAL A 373 -24.91 -5.21 -0.28
CA VAL A 373 -25.02 -4.02 0.57
C VAL A 373 -25.94 -4.30 1.75
N ALA A 374 -25.39 -4.35 2.96
CA ALA A 374 -26.18 -4.43 4.20
C ALA A 374 -26.55 -3.02 4.65
N TYR A 375 -27.84 -2.74 4.82
CA TYR A 375 -28.35 -1.49 5.40
C TYR A 375 -28.81 -1.72 6.84
N PHE A 376 -28.35 -0.85 7.74
CA PHE A 376 -28.77 -0.80 9.15
C PHE A 376 -29.40 0.55 9.47
N ASP A 377 -30.64 0.55 9.97
CA ASP A 377 -31.28 1.76 10.49
C ASP A 377 -30.61 2.17 11.82
N ALA A 378 -30.29 1.23 12.71
CA ALA A 378 -29.48 1.53 13.88
C ALA A 378 -27.99 1.28 13.59
N ALA A 379 -27.16 2.32 13.65
CA ALA A 379 -25.76 2.19 13.27
C ALA A 379 -24.96 1.27 14.23
N PRO A 380 -24.36 0.17 13.73
CA PRO A 380 -23.49 -0.65 14.55
C PRO A 380 -22.09 -0.02 14.70
N PRO A 381 -21.32 -0.42 15.73
CA PRO A 381 -19.89 -0.15 15.78
C PRO A 381 -19.19 -0.68 14.52
N LEU A 382 -18.08 -0.05 14.14
CA LEU A 382 -17.32 -0.47 12.97
C LEU A 382 -16.83 -1.91 13.13
N SER A 383 -17.17 -2.75 12.17
CA SER A 383 -16.68 -4.12 12.06
C SER A 383 -16.19 -4.42 10.63
N PRO A 384 -15.20 -5.32 10.47
CA PRO A 384 -14.80 -5.77 9.15
C PRO A 384 -15.95 -6.49 8.43
N THR A 385 -16.04 -6.27 7.13
CA THR A 385 -16.90 -7.07 6.23
C THR A 385 -16.14 -8.30 5.73
N ALA A 386 -16.79 -9.10 4.89
CA ALA A 386 -16.14 -10.17 4.16
C ALA A 386 -15.26 -9.69 2.98
N LEU A 387 -15.05 -8.38 2.78
CA LEU A 387 -14.42 -7.81 1.59
C LEU A 387 -15.17 -8.21 0.32
N HIS A 388 -14.50 -8.26 -0.83
CA HIS A 388 -15.05 -8.81 -2.06
C HIS A 388 -16.36 -8.15 -2.52
N ARG A 389 -16.44 -6.83 -2.34
CA ARG A 389 -17.60 -5.96 -2.65
C ARG A 389 -18.81 -6.21 -1.74
N ASN A 390 -18.57 -6.64 -0.51
CA ASN A 390 -19.56 -6.70 0.55
C ASN A 390 -19.37 -5.48 1.46
N ILE A 391 -20.40 -4.64 1.58
CA ILE A 391 -20.29 -3.35 2.26
C ILE A 391 -21.50 -3.12 3.16
N ALA A 392 -21.31 -2.41 4.27
CA ALA A 392 -22.38 -1.93 5.13
C ALA A 392 -22.68 -0.44 4.91
N VAL A 393 -23.94 -0.06 5.05
CA VAL A 393 -24.42 1.32 5.14
C VAL A 393 -25.26 1.44 6.40
N ALA A 394 -24.95 2.41 7.24
CA ALA A 394 -25.56 2.56 8.54
C ALA A 394 -26.05 3.99 8.73
N ALA A 395 -27.28 4.14 9.20
CA ALA A 395 -27.88 5.46 9.38
C ALA A 395 -27.54 6.06 10.75
N ILE A 396 -26.99 7.28 10.75
CA ILE A 396 -26.66 8.05 11.96
C ILE A 396 -27.54 9.31 12.05
N ASP A 397 -27.80 9.80 13.25
CA ASP A 397 -28.63 11.01 13.43
C ASP A 397 -27.78 12.29 13.39
N THR A 398 -26.58 12.22 13.98
CA THR A 398 -25.59 13.29 13.97
C THR A 398 -24.25 12.76 13.51
N LEU A 399 -23.50 13.63 12.83
CA LEU A 399 -22.14 13.32 12.39
C LEU A 399 -21.20 12.94 13.56
N ASP A 400 -21.45 13.44 14.77
CA ASP A 400 -20.69 13.14 15.98
C ASP A 400 -20.71 11.65 16.37
N GLN A 401 -21.77 10.93 15.99
CA GLN A 401 -21.88 9.50 16.27
C GLN A 401 -20.78 8.70 15.57
N ALA A 402 -20.29 9.14 14.40
CA ALA A 402 -19.33 8.40 13.60
C ALA A 402 -18.02 8.14 14.37
N ALA A 403 -17.47 9.14 15.05
CA ALA A 403 -16.23 9.00 15.82
C ALA A 403 -16.38 8.00 16.98
N ALA A 404 -17.50 8.05 17.71
CA ALA A 404 -17.79 7.11 18.79
C ALA A 404 -17.92 5.67 18.28
N LEU A 405 -18.55 5.47 17.12
CA LEU A 405 -18.78 4.16 16.53
C LEU A 405 -17.50 3.49 15.99
N VAL A 406 -16.49 4.28 15.60
CA VAL A 406 -15.20 3.76 15.14
C VAL A 406 -14.14 3.63 16.24
N ALA A 407 -14.33 4.29 17.39
CA ALA A 407 -13.31 4.37 18.45
C ALA A 407 -12.82 3.00 18.97
N GLY A 408 -13.70 1.98 18.98
CA GLY A 408 -13.33 0.61 19.37
C GLY A 408 -12.33 -0.08 18.44
N ALA A 409 -12.14 0.46 17.23
CA ALA A 409 -11.24 -0.09 16.21
C ALA A 409 -9.97 0.76 16.01
N SER A 410 -9.65 1.70 16.92
CA SER A 410 -8.58 2.71 16.77
C SER A 410 -7.25 2.19 16.23
N ARG A 411 -6.79 1.01 16.65
CA ARG A 411 -5.51 0.39 16.20
C ARG A 411 -5.52 -0.04 14.73
N TYR A 412 -6.71 -0.26 14.18
CA TYR A 412 -6.96 -0.72 12.82
C TYR A 412 -7.45 0.40 11.90
N LEU A 413 -7.81 1.58 12.42
CA LEU A 413 -8.28 2.67 11.57
C LEU A 413 -7.14 3.21 10.70
N GLN A 414 -7.49 3.56 9.46
CA GLN A 414 -6.56 4.25 8.55
C GLN A 414 -7.27 5.38 7.82
N THR A 415 -8.18 5.05 6.90
CA THR A 415 -8.75 6.04 5.98
C THR A 415 -10.24 6.29 6.24
N ALA A 416 -10.64 7.54 6.44
CA ALA A 416 -12.03 7.96 6.39
C ALA A 416 -12.33 8.71 5.08
N GLY A 417 -13.29 8.22 4.30
CA GLY A 417 -13.87 8.95 3.19
C GLY A 417 -14.99 9.87 3.69
N VAL A 418 -14.89 11.18 3.51
CA VAL A 418 -15.88 12.14 4.02
C VAL A 418 -16.57 12.88 2.88
N ALA A 419 -17.90 13.01 2.99
CA ALA A 419 -18.70 13.88 2.15
C ALA A 419 -19.52 14.81 3.06
N ALA A 420 -18.99 16.01 3.31
CA ALA A 420 -19.57 17.00 4.22
C ALA A 420 -19.26 18.44 3.74
N THR A 421 -19.88 19.43 4.36
CA THR A 421 -19.49 20.84 4.16
C THR A 421 -18.08 21.10 4.71
N PRO A 422 -17.38 22.19 4.31
CA PRO A 422 -16.05 22.50 4.83
C PRO A 422 -16.01 22.58 6.36
N GLU A 423 -16.98 23.24 6.98
CA GLU A 423 -17.06 23.35 8.45
C GLU A 423 -17.24 21.97 9.12
N GLU A 424 -18.18 21.17 8.63
CA GLU A 424 -18.40 19.80 9.11
C GLU A 424 -17.17 18.91 8.90
N LEU A 425 -16.46 19.07 7.78
CA LEU A 425 -15.27 18.29 7.45
C LEU A 425 -14.17 18.50 8.49
N TYR A 426 -13.81 19.75 8.81
CA TYR A 426 -12.76 20.03 9.78
C TYR A 426 -13.16 19.62 11.20
N ARG A 427 -14.44 19.80 11.55
CA ARG A 427 -14.97 19.34 12.85
C ARG A 427 -14.95 17.81 12.98
N LEU A 428 -15.38 17.09 11.95
CA LEU A 428 -15.28 15.63 11.89
C LEU A 428 -13.83 15.17 11.90
N ALA A 429 -12.93 15.90 11.25
CA ALA A 429 -11.53 15.53 11.16
C ALA A 429 -10.85 15.48 12.54
N ASP A 430 -11.14 16.45 13.40
CA ASP A 430 -10.66 16.45 14.78
C ASP A 430 -11.15 15.20 15.55
N GLN A 431 -12.45 14.89 15.45
CA GLN A 431 -13.05 13.76 16.15
C GLN A 431 -12.57 12.40 15.62
N LEU A 432 -12.52 12.23 14.29
CA LEU A 432 -12.05 11.00 13.65
C LEU A 432 -10.55 10.79 13.89
N GLY A 433 -9.76 11.87 13.84
CA GLY A 433 -8.34 11.85 14.18
C GLY A 433 -8.10 11.41 15.62
N ALA A 434 -8.85 11.98 16.58
CA ALA A 434 -8.81 11.57 17.98
C ALA A 434 -9.22 10.09 18.19
N ALA A 435 -10.11 9.56 17.34
CA ALA A 435 -10.50 8.15 17.35
C ALA A 435 -9.46 7.20 16.72
N GLY A 436 -8.46 7.72 16.02
CA GLY A 436 -7.35 6.95 15.43
C GLY A 436 -7.35 6.86 13.90
N VAL A 437 -8.23 7.59 13.20
CA VAL A 437 -8.15 7.73 11.74
C VAL A 437 -6.90 8.54 11.38
N THR A 438 -6.09 8.03 10.45
CA THR A 438 -4.80 8.64 10.09
C THR A 438 -4.82 9.36 8.75
N ARG A 439 -5.86 9.14 7.94
CA ARG A 439 -6.08 9.81 6.66
C ARG A 439 -7.55 10.13 6.47
N ILE A 440 -7.84 11.36 6.07
CA ILE A 440 -9.19 11.77 5.65
C ILE A 440 -9.12 12.14 4.18
N SER A 441 -10.06 11.62 3.39
CA SER A 441 -10.11 11.79 1.95
C SER A 441 -11.53 12.04 1.47
N ALA A 442 -11.71 12.50 0.24
CA ALA A 442 -13.02 12.51 -0.39
C ALA A 442 -13.47 11.07 -0.71
N ILE A 443 -14.76 10.79 -0.56
CA ILE A 443 -15.37 9.58 -1.11
C ILE A 443 -15.18 9.58 -2.65
N GLY A 444 -14.65 8.47 -3.17
CA GLY A 444 -14.18 8.26 -4.53
C GLY A 444 -12.65 8.36 -4.70
N ALA A 445 -11.93 8.82 -3.67
CA ALA A 445 -10.48 8.99 -3.67
C ALA A 445 -9.76 8.20 -2.57
N MET A 446 -10.47 7.35 -1.82
CA MET A 446 -9.88 6.57 -0.71
C MET A 446 -8.76 5.67 -1.23
N SER A 447 -8.98 5.06 -2.40
CA SER A 447 -8.04 4.14 -3.06
C SER A 447 -6.83 4.78 -3.75
N MET A 448 -6.72 6.11 -3.70
CA MET A 448 -5.68 6.88 -4.38
C MET A 448 -4.93 7.76 -3.36
N PRO A 449 -4.00 7.20 -2.58
CA PRO A 449 -3.16 7.99 -1.70
C PRO A 449 -2.30 9.01 -2.48
N GLU A 450 -2.15 10.19 -1.91
CA GLU A 450 -1.29 11.25 -2.44
C GLU A 450 0.18 10.89 -2.26
N ALA A 451 1.05 11.49 -3.07
CA ALA A 451 2.49 11.36 -2.89
C ALA A 451 2.88 11.98 -1.55
N GLY A 452 3.61 11.23 -0.71
CA GLY A 452 4.01 11.71 0.61
C GLY A 452 2.98 11.56 1.72
N TRP A 453 1.77 11.01 1.46
CA TRP A 453 0.82 10.78 2.56
C TRP A 453 1.46 9.97 3.70
N HIS A 454 1.13 10.31 4.93
CA HIS A 454 1.64 9.59 6.10
C HIS A 454 0.98 8.21 6.21
N HIS A 455 1.65 7.17 5.70
CA HIS A 455 1.14 5.80 5.71
C HIS A 455 0.93 5.34 7.16
N ASP A 456 -0.32 5.00 7.49
CA ASP A 456 -0.73 4.66 8.85
C ASP A 456 -0.44 5.77 9.87
N GLY A 457 -0.44 7.04 9.43
CA GLY A 457 -0.17 8.20 10.28
C GLY A 457 1.30 8.39 10.61
N ARG A 458 2.19 7.72 9.88
CA ARG A 458 3.64 7.77 10.07
C ARG A 458 4.33 8.33 8.83
N PHE A 459 5.49 8.93 9.07
CA PHE A 459 6.40 9.36 8.02
C PHE A 459 6.95 8.15 7.26
N ASN A 460 7.12 8.26 5.94
CA ASN A 460 7.56 7.10 5.14
C ASN A 460 9.08 6.98 5.05
N LEU A 461 9.78 8.11 5.03
CA LEU A 461 11.23 8.25 4.88
C LEU A 461 11.90 8.55 6.23
N LEU A 462 11.32 9.41 7.08
CA LEU A 462 11.88 9.69 8.41
C LEU A 462 11.95 8.43 9.27
N ASP A 463 10.99 7.51 9.14
CA ASP A 463 11.02 6.24 9.86
C ASP A 463 12.09 5.26 9.34
N LEU A 464 12.75 5.56 8.21
CA LEU A 464 13.83 4.75 7.66
C LEU A 464 15.22 5.30 8.00
N VAL A 465 15.35 6.57 8.37
CA VAL A 465 16.68 7.19 8.57
C VAL A 465 17.10 7.26 10.02
N ARG A 466 18.41 7.37 10.24
CA ARG A 466 19.01 7.89 11.47
C ARG A 466 19.60 9.26 11.19
N MET A 467 19.49 10.17 12.15
CA MET A 467 20.11 11.50 12.06
C MET A 467 21.49 11.47 12.71
N THR A 468 22.46 12.11 12.09
CA THR A 468 23.77 12.41 12.66
C THR A 468 23.93 13.91 12.73
N GLU A 469 24.39 14.40 13.87
CA GLU A 469 24.54 15.82 14.14
C GLU A 469 25.99 16.17 14.44
N ILE A 470 26.44 17.30 13.89
CA ILE A 470 27.60 18.04 14.34
C ILE A 470 27.05 19.10 15.30
N ALA A 471 27.41 19.02 16.58
CA ALA A 471 27.03 20.04 17.54
C ALA A 471 27.81 21.34 17.26
N GLN A 472 27.21 22.49 17.56
CA GLN A 472 27.87 23.80 17.42
C GLN A 472 29.21 23.87 18.16
N SER A 473 29.34 23.19 19.31
CA SER A 473 30.60 23.12 20.05
C SER A 473 31.72 22.43 19.26
N ALA A 474 31.39 21.44 18.43
CA ALA A 474 32.37 20.78 17.57
C ALA A 474 32.83 21.70 16.44
N GLU A 475 31.93 22.50 15.86
CA GLU A 475 32.29 23.54 14.88
C GLU A 475 33.21 24.59 15.52
N ALA A 476 32.82 25.14 16.67
CA ALA A 476 33.62 26.14 17.39
C ALA A 476 34.99 25.61 17.83
N ALA A 477 35.08 24.33 18.25
CA ALA A 477 36.34 23.71 18.62
C ALA A 477 37.21 23.30 17.42
N ALA A 478 36.64 23.19 16.23
CA ALA A 478 37.40 22.94 15.00
C ALA A 478 38.08 24.21 14.48
N GLU A 479 37.53 25.38 14.77
CA GLU A 479 38.02 26.68 14.28
C GLU A 479 39.52 26.90 14.55
N PRO A 480 40.07 26.70 15.78
CA PRO A 480 41.49 26.90 16.06
C PRO A 480 42.45 25.99 15.27
N TYR A 481 41.95 24.95 14.61
CA TYR A 481 42.74 24.05 13.77
C TYR A 481 42.68 24.41 12.28
N ALA A 482 41.90 25.44 11.92
CA ALA A 482 41.79 25.89 10.55
C ALA A 482 43.11 26.54 10.09
N PRO A 483 43.50 26.38 8.82
CA PRO A 483 44.79 26.87 8.32
C PRO A 483 44.91 28.41 8.28
N TYR A 484 43.83 29.14 8.56
CA TYR A 484 43.81 30.60 8.65
C TYR A 484 43.93 31.14 10.08
N GLU A 485 43.86 30.29 11.09
CA GLU A 485 44.14 30.69 12.46
C GLU A 485 45.66 30.87 12.66
N PRO A 486 46.09 31.95 13.34
CA PRO A 486 47.49 32.36 13.45
C PRO A 486 48.39 31.46 14.32
#